data_AF-A0A2C5XUW3-F1
#
_entry.id   AF-A0A2C5XUW3-F1
#
_cell.length_a   1.000
_cell.length_b   1.000
_cell.length_c   1.000
_cell.angle_alpha   90.00
_cell.angle_beta   90.00
_cell.angle_gamma   90.00
#
_symmetry.space_group_name_H-M   'P 1'
#
loop_
_entity.id
_entity.type
_entity.pdbx_description
1 polymer ?
#
loop_
_entity_poly.entity_id
_entity_poly.type
_entity_poly.pdbx_seq_one_letter_code
_entity_poly.pdbx_strand_id
1 'polypeptide(L)'
;MGVKTAMVTGDQPATALAVAAAVGIAAQDVFAGASPDQKQAMIRQLQARGEVVAMVGDGINDSPALATADVGMAMASGTDVAMEAADVVLMRPSDLMSVPAAMHLTRTIFRRIKMNLAWACMYNVLGLPIAMGFFLPVGLHMHPMMAGFAMACSSVSVVVSSLLLKFWSRPRWMLLDDGVPDRRRRFKTFAFFFPWRPGRTVPAEGGYVPLQNIDGEV
;
A
#
# COMPACT_ATOMS: atom_id res chain seq x y z
N MET A 1 -2.01 -14.19 -8.65
CA MET A 1 -2.99 -13.26 -8.02
C MET A 1 -4.29 -13.07 -8.80
N GLY A 2 -4.46 -13.69 -9.99
CA GLY A 2 -5.66 -13.51 -10.81
C GLY A 2 -5.73 -12.12 -11.47
N VAL A 3 -4.58 -11.58 -11.85
CA VAL A 3 -4.44 -10.26 -12.50
C VAL A 3 -3.87 -10.53 -13.89
N LYS A 4 -4.47 -9.95 -14.93
CA LYS A 4 -3.96 -10.00 -16.30
C LYS A 4 -2.75 -9.04 -16.41
N THR A 5 -1.72 -9.42 -17.14
CA THR A 5 -0.48 -8.64 -17.27
C THR A 5 -0.16 -8.45 -18.74
N ALA A 6 -0.04 -7.19 -19.16
CA ALA A 6 0.40 -6.80 -20.48
C ALA A 6 1.68 -5.96 -20.37
N MET A 7 2.52 -6.00 -21.40
CA MET A 7 3.73 -5.19 -21.50
C MET A 7 3.53 -4.09 -22.55
N VAL A 8 3.80 -2.83 -22.22
CA VAL A 8 3.67 -1.70 -23.14
C VAL A 8 4.96 -0.89 -23.15
N THR A 9 5.72 -0.95 -24.24
CA THR A 9 7.01 -0.26 -24.39
C THR A 9 7.09 0.55 -25.68
N GLY A 10 7.91 1.60 -25.67
CA GLY A 10 8.34 2.32 -26.87
C GLY A 10 9.48 1.61 -27.62
N ASP A 11 10.08 0.58 -27.02
CA ASP A 11 11.19 -0.18 -27.61
C ASP A 11 10.79 -0.99 -28.84
N GLN A 12 11.81 -1.41 -29.59
CA GLN A 12 11.66 -2.21 -30.79
C GLN A 12 11.06 -3.60 -30.49
N PRO A 13 10.14 -4.14 -31.34
CA PRO A 13 9.41 -5.37 -31.05
C PRO A 13 10.25 -6.61 -30.70
N ALA A 14 11.44 -6.74 -31.29
CA ALA A 14 12.35 -7.85 -31.00
C ALA A 14 12.79 -7.87 -29.52
N THR A 15 13.17 -6.71 -28.97
CA THR A 15 13.57 -6.56 -27.56
C THR A 15 12.37 -6.79 -26.63
N ALA A 16 11.22 -6.18 -26.95
CA ALA A 16 10.00 -6.30 -26.16
C ALA A 16 9.54 -7.76 -26.02
N LEU A 17 9.52 -8.51 -27.12
CA LEU A 17 9.15 -9.93 -27.12
C LEU A 17 10.16 -10.81 -26.38
N ALA A 18 11.46 -10.50 -26.47
CA ALA A 18 12.50 -11.23 -25.73
C ALA A 18 12.37 -11.04 -24.20
N VAL A 19 12.15 -9.80 -23.74
CA VAL A 19 11.93 -9.52 -22.31
C VAL A 19 10.60 -10.11 -21.83
N ALA A 20 9.53 -9.98 -22.60
CA ALA A 20 8.22 -10.56 -22.28
C ALA A 20 8.29 -12.09 -22.11
N ALA A 21 9.01 -12.79 -23.00
CA ALA A 21 9.23 -14.23 -22.90
C ALA A 21 10.00 -14.61 -21.63
N ALA A 22 11.01 -13.82 -21.23
CA ALA A 22 11.78 -14.05 -20.01
C ALA A 22 10.95 -13.90 -18.72
N VAL A 23 9.93 -13.02 -18.72
CA VAL A 23 9.02 -12.81 -17.57
C VAL A 23 7.69 -13.58 -17.67
N GLY A 24 7.48 -14.36 -18.74
CA GLY A 24 6.29 -15.19 -18.93
C GLY A 24 5.02 -14.44 -19.38
N ILE A 25 5.15 -13.26 -20.01
CA ILE A 25 4.03 -12.55 -20.64
C ILE A 25 3.81 -13.10 -22.05
N ALA A 26 2.55 -13.39 -22.40
CA ALA A 26 2.19 -13.92 -23.72
C ALA A 26 2.39 -12.86 -24.81
N ALA A 27 2.92 -13.25 -25.98
CA ALA A 27 3.24 -12.32 -27.08
C ALA A 27 2.05 -11.49 -27.58
N GLN A 28 0.82 -11.98 -27.42
CA GLN A 28 -0.43 -11.28 -27.73
C GLN A 28 -0.74 -10.09 -26.80
N ASP A 29 -0.14 -10.07 -25.61
CA ASP A 29 -0.30 -9.07 -24.56
C ASP A 29 0.95 -8.15 -24.49
N VAL A 30 1.76 -8.12 -25.56
CA VAL A 30 2.96 -7.29 -25.72
C VAL A 30 2.72 -6.23 -26.79
N PHE A 31 2.83 -4.97 -26.42
CA PHE A 31 2.67 -3.82 -27.30
C PHE A 31 3.99 -3.03 -27.34
N ALA A 32 4.67 -3.10 -28.48
CA ALA A 32 5.99 -2.51 -28.69
C ALA A 32 5.92 -1.33 -29.68
N GLY A 33 6.89 -0.43 -29.64
CA GLY A 33 6.91 0.79 -30.44
C GLY A 33 5.77 1.78 -30.12
N ALA A 34 5.16 1.69 -28.93
CA ALA A 34 3.99 2.47 -28.55
C ALA A 34 4.34 3.93 -28.21
N SER A 35 3.68 4.89 -28.86
CA SER A 35 3.77 6.31 -28.48
C SER A 35 3.04 6.60 -27.16
N PRO A 36 3.34 7.72 -26.45
CA PRO A 36 2.64 8.10 -25.21
C PRO A 36 1.11 8.13 -25.37
N ASP A 37 0.60 8.69 -26.47
CA ASP A 37 -0.84 8.74 -26.78
C ASP A 37 -1.42 7.34 -26.99
N GLN A 38 -0.67 6.42 -27.61
CA GLN A 38 -1.10 5.03 -27.79
C GLN A 38 -1.15 4.27 -26.46
N LYS A 39 -0.20 4.52 -25.54
CA LYS A 39 -0.27 3.96 -24.16
C LYS A 39 -1.55 4.43 -23.47
N GLN A 40 -1.86 5.72 -23.53
CA GLN A 40 -3.08 6.29 -22.96
C GLN A 40 -4.35 5.73 -23.61
N ALA A 41 -4.40 5.65 -24.94
CA ALA A 41 -5.55 5.13 -25.68
C ALA A 41 -5.85 3.66 -25.35
N MET A 42 -4.80 2.84 -25.15
CA MET A 42 -4.93 1.44 -24.76
C MET A 42 -5.53 1.27 -23.36
N ILE A 43 -5.09 2.09 -22.39
CA ILE A 43 -5.68 2.09 -21.03
C ILE A 43 -7.17 2.42 -21.10
N ARG A 44 -7.55 3.47 -21.84
CA ARG A 44 -8.96 3.82 -22.07
C ARG A 44 -9.74 2.70 -22.76
N GLN A 45 -9.12 1.97 -23.70
CA GLN A 45 -9.76 0.85 -24.37
C GLN A 45 -10.02 -0.33 -23.42
N LEU A 46 -9.10 -0.59 -22.47
CA LEU A 46 -9.28 -1.62 -21.43
C LEU A 46 -10.35 -1.20 -20.41
N GLN A 47 -10.33 0.05 -19.96
CA GLN A 47 -11.36 0.64 -19.10
C GLN A 47 -12.75 0.61 -19.75
N ALA A 48 -12.85 0.89 -21.06
CA ALA A 48 -14.09 0.79 -21.81
C ALA A 48 -14.64 -0.65 -21.93
N ARG A 49 -13.82 -1.67 -21.67
CA ARG A 49 -14.25 -3.08 -21.56
C ARG A 49 -14.68 -3.46 -20.13
N GLY A 50 -14.64 -2.51 -19.17
CA GLY A 50 -14.95 -2.73 -17.76
C GLY A 50 -13.81 -3.35 -16.95
N GLU A 51 -12.58 -3.38 -17.49
CA GLU A 51 -11.39 -3.81 -16.74
C GLU A 51 -10.87 -2.65 -15.89
N VAL A 52 -10.44 -2.94 -14.65
CA VAL A 52 -9.76 -1.95 -13.79
C VAL A 52 -8.26 -2.02 -14.08
N VAL A 53 -7.68 -0.93 -14.56
CA VAL A 53 -6.31 -0.90 -15.08
C VAL A 53 -5.37 -0.24 -14.06
N ALA A 54 -4.36 -0.98 -13.63
CA ALA A 54 -3.21 -0.40 -12.93
C ALA A 54 -2.04 -0.29 -13.92
N MET A 55 -1.45 0.90 -14.05
CA MET A 55 -0.24 1.11 -14.85
C MET A 55 0.98 1.23 -13.92
N VAL A 56 2.11 0.66 -14.34
CA VAL A 56 3.41 0.84 -13.68
C VAL A 56 4.37 1.43 -14.71
N GLY A 57 5.11 2.47 -14.35
CA GLY A 57 6.08 3.13 -15.22
C GLY A 57 7.11 3.97 -14.46
N ASP A 58 8.06 4.54 -15.18
CA ASP A 58 9.16 5.35 -14.63
C ASP A 58 9.53 6.58 -15.49
N GLY A 59 9.15 6.61 -16.77
CA GLY A 59 9.52 7.69 -17.69
C GLY A 59 8.50 8.83 -17.79
N ILE A 60 8.98 10.00 -18.25
CA ILE A 60 8.12 11.14 -18.68
C ILE A 60 7.07 10.76 -19.73
N ASN A 61 7.37 9.73 -20.54
CA ASN A 61 6.49 9.22 -21.59
C ASN A 61 5.31 8.41 -21.02
N ASP A 62 5.39 8.00 -19.76
CA ASP A 62 4.37 7.23 -19.07
C ASP A 62 3.44 8.11 -18.23
N SER A 63 3.86 9.31 -17.82
CA SER A 63 3.06 10.24 -17.00
C SER A 63 1.61 10.45 -17.49
N PRO A 64 1.33 10.67 -18.79
CA PRO A 64 -0.06 10.85 -19.26
C PRO A 64 -0.91 9.57 -19.15
N ALA A 65 -0.25 8.40 -19.23
CA ALA A 65 -0.88 7.10 -19.16
C ALA A 65 -1.06 6.65 -17.70
N LEU A 66 -0.09 6.94 -16.82
CA LEU A 66 -0.18 6.78 -15.36
C LEU A 66 -1.39 7.54 -14.80
N ALA A 67 -1.53 8.82 -15.17
CA ALA A 67 -2.66 9.67 -14.76
C ALA A 67 -4.02 9.28 -15.40
N THR A 68 -4.04 8.33 -16.35
CA THR A 68 -5.27 7.82 -16.98
C THR A 68 -5.67 6.44 -16.46
N ALA A 69 -4.75 5.70 -15.85
CA ALA A 69 -5.04 4.43 -15.21
C ALA A 69 -5.96 4.62 -13.99
N ASP A 70 -6.68 3.57 -13.59
CA ASP A 70 -7.44 3.56 -12.34
C ASP A 70 -6.53 3.58 -11.10
N VAL A 71 -5.28 3.12 -11.27
CA VAL A 71 -4.18 3.29 -10.32
C VAL A 71 -2.87 3.47 -11.09
N GLY A 72 -2.27 4.65 -11.04
CA GLY A 72 -0.91 4.91 -11.51
C GLY A 72 0.13 4.52 -10.45
N MET A 73 1.16 3.77 -10.83
CA MET A 73 2.30 3.44 -9.97
C MET A 73 3.62 3.89 -10.61
N ALA A 74 4.37 4.75 -9.92
CA ALA A 74 5.69 5.21 -10.37
C ALA A 74 6.81 4.54 -9.57
N MET A 75 7.94 4.27 -10.22
CA MET A 75 9.19 3.91 -9.53
C MET A 75 9.87 5.17 -8.98
N ALA A 76 10.46 5.12 -7.77
CA ALA A 76 11.18 6.27 -7.19
C ALA A 76 12.53 6.60 -7.87
N SER A 77 12.98 5.77 -8.82
CA SER A 77 14.05 6.11 -9.78
C SER A 77 13.54 6.74 -11.06
N GLY A 78 12.22 6.85 -11.22
CA GLY A 78 11.58 7.49 -12.36
C GLY A 78 11.74 9.01 -12.31
N THR A 79 11.24 9.67 -13.34
CA THR A 79 11.30 11.12 -13.44
C THR A 79 10.32 11.79 -12.50
N ASP A 80 10.60 13.02 -12.06
CA ASP A 80 9.71 13.77 -11.16
C ASP A 80 8.29 13.90 -11.73
N VAL A 81 8.16 14.07 -13.04
CA VAL A 81 6.89 14.13 -13.76
C VAL A 81 6.13 12.80 -13.72
N ALA A 82 6.82 11.65 -13.61
CA ALA A 82 6.17 10.35 -13.41
C ALA A 82 5.73 10.16 -11.96
N MET A 83 6.52 10.64 -10.98
CA MET A 83 6.18 10.58 -9.56
C MET A 83 4.98 11.46 -9.20
N GLU A 84 4.91 12.69 -9.73
CA GLU A 84 3.77 13.60 -9.53
C GLU A 84 2.47 13.12 -10.23
N ALA A 85 2.60 12.30 -11.28
CA ALA A 85 1.47 11.78 -12.04
C ALA A 85 0.89 10.45 -11.52
N ALA A 86 1.48 9.85 -10.48
CA ALA A 86 1.11 8.51 -9.99
C ALA A 86 0.49 8.54 -8.58
N ASP A 87 -0.53 7.71 -8.37
CA ASP A 87 -1.18 7.54 -7.05
C ASP A 87 -0.27 6.85 -6.02
N VAL A 88 0.68 6.03 -6.48
CA VAL A 88 1.56 5.22 -5.63
C VAL A 88 3.00 5.28 -6.10
N VAL A 89 3.90 5.82 -5.28
CA VAL A 89 5.34 5.84 -5.56
C VAL A 89 6.07 4.71 -4.84
N LEU A 90 6.77 3.87 -5.61
CA LEU A 90 7.53 2.72 -5.12
C LEU A 90 8.96 3.15 -4.74
N MET A 91 9.14 3.42 -3.44
CA MET A 91 10.39 3.90 -2.81
C MET A 91 11.61 2.99 -2.97
N ARG A 92 11.46 1.79 -3.53
CA ARG A 92 12.55 0.83 -3.77
C ARG A 92 12.69 0.62 -5.28
N PRO A 93 13.66 1.26 -5.95
CA PRO A 93 13.70 1.28 -7.42
C PRO A 93 14.07 -0.06 -8.07
N SER A 94 14.57 -1.05 -7.32
CA SER A 94 14.86 -2.40 -7.80
C SER A 94 13.85 -3.48 -7.36
N ASP A 95 12.92 -3.17 -6.45
CA ASP A 95 11.98 -4.13 -5.85
C ASP A 95 10.61 -4.02 -6.55
N LEU A 96 10.55 -4.53 -7.79
CA LEU A 96 9.28 -4.60 -8.55
C LEU A 96 8.23 -5.50 -7.85
N MET A 97 8.68 -6.40 -6.97
CA MET A 97 7.84 -7.19 -6.07
C MET A 97 7.06 -6.33 -5.04
N SER A 98 7.38 -5.04 -4.94
CA SER A 98 6.57 -4.07 -4.19
C SER A 98 5.20 -3.81 -4.82
N VAL A 99 5.03 -3.94 -6.15
CA VAL A 99 3.71 -3.87 -6.82
C VAL A 99 2.75 -4.94 -6.28
N PRO A 100 3.03 -6.26 -6.39
CA PRO A 100 2.14 -7.28 -5.85
C PRO A 100 2.04 -7.23 -4.32
N ALA A 101 3.08 -6.78 -3.61
CA ALA A 101 3.02 -6.56 -2.16
C ALA A 101 1.98 -5.49 -1.79
N ALA A 102 1.96 -4.36 -2.50
CA ALA A 102 0.96 -3.30 -2.32
C ALA A 102 -0.45 -3.81 -2.62
N MET A 103 -0.66 -4.50 -3.75
CA MET A 103 -1.97 -5.09 -4.09
C MET A 103 -2.46 -6.07 -3.02
N HIS A 104 -1.58 -6.93 -2.49
CA HIS A 104 -1.92 -7.90 -1.45
C HIS A 104 -2.21 -7.23 -0.09
N LEU A 105 -1.46 -6.17 0.26
CA LEU A 105 -1.72 -5.35 1.43
C LEU A 105 -3.11 -4.69 1.32
N THR A 106 -3.43 -4.04 0.20
CA THR A 106 -4.74 -3.41 -0.06
C THR A 106 -5.88 -4.42 0.05
N ARG A 107 -5.76 -5.61 -0.55
CA ARG A 107 -6.76 -6.69 -0.38
C ARG A 107 -6.95 -7.08 1.09
N THR A 108 -5.87 -7.08 1.89
CA THR A 108 -5.93 -7.38 3.33
C THR A 108 -6.62 -6.25 4.12
N ILE A 109 -6.35 -4.99 3.78
CA ILE A 109 -6.99 -3.80 4.36
C ILE A 109 -8.49 -3.83 4.10
N PHE A 110 -8.90 -3.99 2.84
CA PHE A 110 -10.32 -4.03 2.47
C PHE A 110 -11.07 -5.18 3.15
N ARG A 111 -10.44 -6.35 3.37
CA ARG A 111 -11.05 -7.42 4.15
C ARG A 111 -11.31 -7.01 5.60
N ARG A 112 -10.39 -6.27 6.24
CA ARG A 112 -10.60 -5.72 7.61
C ARG A 112 -11.70 -4.67 7.63
N ILE A 113 -11.72 -3.75 6.66
CA ILE A 113 -12.78 -2.73 6.54
C ILE A 113 -14.15 -3.40 6.41
N LYS A 114 -14.30 -4.41 5.54
CA LYS A 114 -15.55 -5.16 5.38
C LYS A 114 -15.98 -5.87 6.67
N MET A 115 -15.05 -6.48 7.41
CA MET A 115 -15.37 -7.10 8.72
C MET A 115 -15.79 -6.06 9.76
N ASN A 116 -15.07 -4.94 9.89
CA ASN A 116 -15.40 -3.87 10.83
C ASN A 116 -16.77 -3.25 10.51
N LEU A 117 -17.08 -3.03 9.22
CA LEU A 117 -18.38 -2.55 8.77
C LEU A 117 -19.50 -3.55 9.06
N ALA A 118 -19.27 -4.85 8.81
CA ALA A 118 -20.23 -5.90 9.12
C ALA A 118 -20.58 -5.94 10.62
N TRP A 119 -19.59 -5.82 11.51
CA TRP A 119 -19.84 -5.70 12.95
C TRP A 119 -20.65 -4.44 13.29
N ALA A 120 -20.28 -3.27 12.76
CA ALA A 120 -21.02 -2.03 12.98
C ALA A 120 -22.49 -2.12 12.53
N CYS A 121 -22.73 -2.68 11.33
CA CYS A 121 -24.08 -2.95 10.83
C CYS A 121 -24.84 -3.92 11.74
N MET A 122 -24.20 -5.01 12.20
CA MET A 122 -24.83 -5.97 13.11
C MET A 122 -25.28 -5.33 14.43
N TYR A 123 -24.44 -4.50 15.05
CA TYR A 123 -24.82 -3.79 16.28
C TYR A 123 -25.99 -2.83 16.05
N ASN A 124 -26.03 -2.12 14.92
CA ASN A 124 -27.14 -1.23 14.59
C ASN A 124 -28.44 -2.00 14.30
N VAL A 125 -28.36 -3.10 13.54
CA VAL A 125 -29.52 -3.97 13.24
C VAL A 125 -30.09 -4.64 14.48
N LEU A 126 -29.26 -4.97 15.48
CA LEU A 126 -29.72 -5.49 16.77
C LEU A 126 -30.22 -4.38 17.71
N GLY A 127 -29.59 -3.20 17.69
CA GLY A 127 -29.96 -2.08 18.56
C GLY A 127 -31.28 -1.40 18.18
N LEU A 128 -31.57 -1.27 16.88
CA LEU A 128 -32.77 -0.57 16.38
C LEU A 128 -34.09 -1.21 16.84
N PRO A 129 -34.33 -2.54 16.73
CA PRO A 129 -35.56 -3.18 17.23
C PRO A 129 -35.76 -3.01 18.74
N ILE A 130 -34.67 -3.01 19.53
CA ILE A 130 -34.77 -2.82 20.98
C ILE A 130 -35.10 -1.35 21.30
N ALA A 131 -34.50 -0.39 20.58
CA ALA A 131 -34.82 1.04 20.70
C ALA A 131 -36.25 1.37 20.21
N MET A 132 -36.77 0.66 19.22
CA MET A 132 -38.17 0.73 18.75
C MET A 132 -39.17 0.08 19.72
N GLY A 133 -38.72 -0.47 20.85
CA GLY A 133 -39.59 -1.04 21.88
C GLY A 133 -40.16 -2.42 21.55
N PHE A 134 -39.64 -3.13 20.54
CA PHE A 134 -40.12 -4.47 20.18
C PHE A 134 -39.99 -5.50 21.33
N PHE A 135 -39.05 -5.26 22.25
CA PHE A 135 -38.81 -6.09 23.44
C PHE A 135 -39.48 -5.58 24.74
N LEU A 136 -40.33 -4.55 24.67
CA LEU A 136 -41.15 -4.08 25.80
C LEU A 136 -41.95 -5.20 26.53
N PRO A 137 -42.61 -6.17 25.87
CA PRO A 137 -43.32 -7.24 26.58
C PRO A 137 -42.41 -8.21 27.37
N VAL A 138 -41.09 -8.11 27.19
CA VAL A 138 -40.09 -8.92 27.92
C VAL A 138 -39.36 -8.10 29.00
N GLY A 139 -39.76 -6.84 29.24
CA GLY A 139 -39.13 -5.94 30.22
C GLY A 139 -37.69 -5.53 29.86
N LEU A 140 -37.26 -5.76 28.62
CA LEU A 140 -35.91 -5.45 28.14
C LEU A 140 -35.87 -4.05 27.52
N HIS A 141 -35.63 -3.06 28.37
CA HIS A 141 -35.39 -1.67 27.98
C HIS A 141 -33.88 -1.40 27.87
N MET A 142 -33.41 -0.85 26.75
CA MET A 142 -32.01 -0.40 26.63
C MET A 142 -31.80 0.87 27.45
N HIS A 143 -31.22 0.73 28.64
CA HIS A 143 -30.77 1.89 29.41
C HIS A 143 -29.67 2.63 28.61
N PRO A 144 -29.73 3.97 28.41
CA PRO A 144 -28.79 4.69 27.54
C PRO A 144 -27.30 4.46 27.87
N MET A 145 -26.98 4.23 29.14
CA MET A 145 -25.62 3.87 29.59
C MET A 145 -25.10 2.56 28.98
N MET A 146 -25.95 1.54 28.81
CA MET A 146 -25.53 0.27 28.18
C MET A 146 -25.28 0.44 26.69
N ALA A 147 -26.10 1.24 26.01
CA ALA A 147 -25.89 1.58 24.60
C ALA A 147 -24.57 2.36 24.41
N GLY A 148 -24.29 3.34 25.28
CA GLY A 148 -23.02 4.08 25.29
C GLY A 148 -21.81 3.19 25.57
N PHE A 149 -21.91 2.26 26.52
CA PHE A 149 -20.85 1.29 26.80
C PHE A 149 -20.58 0.35 25.61
N ALA A 150 -21.62 -0.20 25.00
CA ALA A 150 -21.49 -1.04 23.81
C ALA A 150 -20.86 -0.27 22.63
N MET A 151 -21.23 1.00 22.42
CA MET A 151 -20.63 1.86 21.41
C MET A 151 -19.14 2.14 21.69
N ALA A 152 -18.76 2.37 22.94
CA ALA A 152 -17.37 2.54 23.34
C ALA A 152 -16.54 1.26 23.12
N CYS A 153 -17.05 0.09 23.52
CA CYS A 153 -16.41 -1.20 23.27
C CYS A 153 -16.27 -1.50 21.76
N SER A 154 -17.26 -1.12 20.94
CA SER A 154 -17.21 -1.26 19.49
C SER A 154 -16.06 -0.42 18.89
N SER A 155 -15.94 0.86 19.27
CA SER A 155 -14.84 1.72 18.85
C SER A 155 -13.46 1.15 19.22
N VAL A 156 -13.30 0.63 20.44
CA VAL A 156 -12.05 -0.02 20.87
C VAL A 156 -11.76 -1.28 20.04
N SER A 157 -12.76 -2.12 19.77
CA SER A 157 -12.55 -3.35 18.97
C SER A 157 -12.17 -3.05 17.52
N VAL A 158 -12.76 -2.02 16.90
CA VAL A 158 -12.42 -1.52 15.56
C VAL A 158 -10.99 -0.95 15.54
N VAL A 159 -10.61 -0.14 16.52
CA VAL A 159 -9.24 0.40 16.64
C VAL A 159 -8.22 -0.72 16.81
N VAL A 160 -8.48 -1.72 17.66
CA VAL A 160 -7.62 -2.91 17.82
C VAL A 160 -7.54 -3.73 16.52
N SER A 161 -8.66 -3.93 15.82
CA SER A 161 -8.71 -4.60 14.50
C SER A 161 -7.87 -3.88 13.44
N SER A 162 -7.85 -2.54 13.47
CA SER A 162 -7.00 -1.70 12.61
C SER A 162 -5.53 -1.75 13.03
N LEU A 163 -5.21 -1.67 14.33
CA LEU A 163 -3.83 -1.80 14.84
C LEU A 163 -3.23 -3.19 14.56
N LEU A 164 -4.06 -4.23 14.48
CA LEU A 164 -3.65 -5.57 14.05
C LEU A 164 -3.14 -5.62 12.59
N LEU A 165 -3.40 -4.61 11.76
CA LEU A 165 -2.77 -4.47 10.45
C LEU A 165 -1.24 -4.24 10.56
N LYS A 166 -0.75 -3.65 11.66
CA LYS A 166 0.69 -3.52 11.97
C LYS A 166 1.40 -4.87 12.10
N PHE A 167 0.65 -5.98 12.16
CA PHE A 167 1.15 -7.36 12.17
C PHE A 167 1.10 -8.04 10.80
N TRP A 168 0.68 -7.32 9.76
CA TRP A 168 0.88 -7.78 8.38
C TRP A 168 2.38 -7.91 8.09
N SER A 169 2.71 -8.94 7.32
CA SER A 169 4.07 -9.26 6.87
C SER A 169 3.99 -9.64 5.40
N ARG A 170 5.01 -9.29 4.60
CA ARG A 170 5.10 -9.73 3.20
C ARG A 170 4.99 -11.27 3.14
N PRO A 171 4.08 -11.85 2.33
CA PRO A 171 3.94 -13.30 2.24
C PRO A 171 5.19 -13.94 1.64
N ARG A 172 5.55 -15.14 2.10
CA ARG A 172 6.85 -15.79 1.83
C ARG A 172 7.24 -15.94 0.35
N TRP A 173 6.27 -16.11 -0.53
CA TRP A 173 6.51 -16.23 -1.97
C TRP A 173 6.95 -14.91 -2.64
N MET A 174 6.85 -13.77 -1.94
CA MET A 174 7.41 -12.49 -2.39
C MET A 174 8.84 -12.24 -1.91
N LEU A 175 9.42 -13.12 -1.09
CA LEU A 175 10.72 -12.91 -0.44
C LEU A 175 11.87 -13.66 -1.15
N LEU A 176 11.66 -14.16 -2.36
CA LEU A 176 12.56 -15.11 -3.01
C LEU A 176 13.73 -14.48 -3.79
N ASP A 177 13.68 -13.18 -4.11
CA ASP A 177 14.74 -12.49 -4.87
C ASP A 177 15.46 -11.36 -4.10
N ASP A 178 14.89 -10.83 -3.03
CA ASP A 178 15.33 -9.54 -2.46
C ASP A 178 16.73 -9.55 -1.81
N GLY A 179 17.25 -10.70 -1.34
CA GLY A 179 18.46 -10.78 -0.51
C GLY A 179 18.39 -10.04 0.84
N VAL A 180 17.30 -9.28 1.08
CA VAL A 180 17.05 -8.51 2.29
C VAL A 180 16.81 -9.46 3.46
N PRO A 181 17.65 -9.46 4.51
CA PRO A 181 17.45 -10.34 5.66
C PRO A 181 16.11 -10.03 6.32
N ASP A 182 15.33 -11.09 6.60
CA ASP A 182 14.10 -11.05 7.39
C ASP A 182 14.41 -10.37 8.73
N ARG A 183 14.16 -9.06 8.83
CA ARG A 183 14.35 -8.26 10.04
C ARG A 183 13.24 -8.60 11.03
N ARG A 184 13.26 -9.87 11.46
CA ARG A 184 12.35 -10.45 12.43
C ARG A 184 12.27 -9.55 13.62
N ARG A 185 11.02 -9.27 13.97
CA ARG A 185 10.57 -8.63 15.19
C ARG A 185 11.39 -9.11 16.38
N ARG A 186 12.40 -8.33 16.77
CA ARG A 186 12.86 -8.33 18.15
C ARG A 186 11.68 -7.82 18.96
N PHE A 187 10.89 -8.75 19.51
CA PHE A 187 9.82 -8.44 20.45
C PHE A 187 10.46 -7.59 21.56
N LYS A 188 10.22 -6.28 21.54
CA LYS A 188 10.36 -5.49 22.75
C LYS A 188 9.18 -5.91 23.61
N THR A 189 9.47 -6.80 24.57
CA THR A 189 8.57 -7.10 25.70
C THR A 189 7.98 -5.79 26.21
N PHE A 190 6.68 -5.82 26.49
CA PHE A 190 5.90 -4.68 26.93
C PHE A 190 6.31 -4.32 28.37
N ALA A 191 7.46 -3.67 28.53
CA ALA A 191 8.03 -3.25 29.80
C ALA A 191 7.31 -1.98 30.30
N PHE A 192 6.06 -2.16 30.71
CA PHE A 192 5.22 -1.11 31.28
C PHE A 192 5.44 -1.03 32.81
N PHE A 193 6.63 -0.60 33.25
CA PHE A 193 6.89 -0.38 34.68
C PHE A 193 7.95 0.72 34.94
N PHE A 194 7.47 1.79 35.59
CA PHE A 194 8.16 2.80 36.40
C PHE A 194 9.38 3.61 35.86
N PRO A 195 9.34 4.96 35.93
CA PRO A 195 10.48 5.82 35.60
C PRO A 195 11.30 6.20 36.85
N TRP A 196 12.51 5.69 36.99
CA TRP A 196 13.56 6.36 37.78
C TRP A 196 14.96 5.94 37.34
N ARG A 197 15.78 6.91 36.91
CA ARG A 197 17.24 6.80 36.82
C ARG A 197 17.87 8.15 37.19
N PRO A 198 18.71 8.22 38.24
CA PRO A 198 19.43 9.44 38.57
C PRO A 198 20.54 9.72 37.55
N GLY A 199 21.06 10.95 37.60
CA GLY A 199 21.82 11.59 36.54
C GLY A 199 23.01 10.82 35.96
N ARG A 200 23.26 11.07 34.67
CA ARG A 200 24.57 10.86 34.05
C ARG A 200 25.16 12.21 33.66
N THR A 201 26.42 12.39 34.02
CA THR A 201 27.24 13.56 33.74
C THR A 201 27.52 13.70 32.24
N VAL A 202 27.69 14.94 31.79
CA VAL A 202 28.03 15.29 30.41
C VAL A 202 29.52 15.62 30.34
N PRO A 203 30.34 14.92 29.53
CA PRO A 203 31.63 15.43 29.09
C PRO A 203 31.42 16.33 27.87
N ALA A 204 32.16 17.44 27.81
CA ALA A 204 32.03 18.45 26.76
C ALA A 204 33.12 18.34 25.68
N GLU A 205 32.80 18.95 24.54
CA GLU A 205 33.69 19.43 23.46
C GLU A 205 34.46 18.44 22.56
N GLY A 206 34.59 18.86 21.29
CA GLY A 206 35.60 18.35 20.34
C GLY A 206 35.05 17.84 19.00
N GLY A 207 35.15 18.64 17.93
CA GLY A 207 35.13 18.11 16.55
C GLY A 207 34.15 18.74 15.56
N TYR A 208 34.30 20.03 15.26
CA TYR A 208 33.74 20.62 14.02
C TYR A 208 34.73 20.35 12.88
N VAL A 209 34.28 19.82 11.73
CA VAL A 209 35.13 19.55 10.57
C VAL A 209 34.59 20.32 9.36
N PRO A 210 35.20 21.44 8.95
CA PRO A 210 34.78 22.16 7.76
C PRO A 210 35.27 21.47 6.48
N LEU A 211 34.40 21.45 5.45
CA LEU A 211 34.71 20.98 4.11
C LEU A 211 35.29 22.12 3.26
N GLN A 212 36.61 22.19 3.12
CA GLN A 212 37.27 23.01 2.09
C GLN A 212 38.52 22.30 1.55
N ASN A 213 38.42 21.78 0.33
CA ASN A 213 39.44 21.88 -0.72
C ASN A 213 38.89 21.22 -2.01
N ILE A 214 38.22 22.05 -2.80
CA ILE A 214 38.11 21.90 -4.24
C ILE A 214 38.61 23.25 -4.81
N ASP A 215 39.29 23.20 -5.96
CA ASP A 215 39.74 24.31 -6.82
C ASP A 215 41.08 25.03 -6.49
N GLY A 216 41.97 25.04 -7.50
CA GLY A 216 43.17 25.90 -7.65
C GLY A 216 44.37 25.57 -6.74
N GLU A 217 45.64 25.78 -7.09
CA GLU A 217 46.33 26.09 -8.37
C GLU A 217 47.74 25.43 -8.26
N VAL A 218 48.58 25.25 -9.30
CA VAL A 218 48.57 25.72 -10.71
C VAL A 218 48.73 24.51 -11.63
#